data_AF-A0A846W0D4-F1
#
_entry.id   AF-A0A846W0D4-F1
#
_cell.length_a   1.000
_cell.length_b   1.000
_cell.length_c   1.000
_cell.angle_alpha   90.00
_cell.angle_beta   90.00
_cell.angle_gamma   90.00
#
_symmetry.space_group_name_H-M   'P 1'
#
loop_
_entity.id
_entity.type
_entity.pdbx_description
1 polymer ?
#
loop_
_entity_poly.entity_id
_entity_poly.type
_entity_poly.pdbx_seq_one_letter_code
_entity_poly.pdbx_strand_id
1 'polypeptide(L)'
;MNTAGTFRAAVVRTPAGPDSIEIIDVPVVEPGPGEVRVGVAAAPVNPTDLGVVSGFFHDLGMIDQPEHTGLGWDFAGTVLATGPGVDLAVGTRVAGVVLGFDRDFGTYAEQLVVPATDLAVVPDGLDLVTAATVPLSGLSAAQILDMLGDAPADGDRLLVIGAAGAIGAGVAALAPDRGWRVTGLAKAADEQFVRGLGADFVTAVEPGWDAVVDATPQQTWGLKPVRDGGVFVGVRPNIVPAVERGITVNVLMVRSDGPRLGQLLALAAAGRLPTRVHAVLPLDRAADAHRAMAEGGARGRYVLEP
;
A
#
# COMPACT_ATOMS: atom_id res chain seq x y z
N MET A 1 -2.48 38.64 -15.05
CA MET A 1 -2.62 37.37 -15.80
C MET A 1 -1.78 36.37 -15.04
N ASN A 2 -2.43 35.50 -14.27
CA ASN A 2 -1.75 34.54 -13.41
C ASN A 2 -1.26 33.41 -14.31
N THR A 3 0.01 33.43 -14.73
CA THR A 3 0.64 32.24 -15.33
C THR A 3 0.97 31.30 -14.18
N ALA A 4 -0.06 30.69 -13.59
CA ALA A 4 0.16 29.55 -12.70
C ALA A 4 0.89 28.50 -13.53
N GLY A 5 2.04 28.01 -13.05
CA GLY A 5 2.74 26.91 -13.71
C GLY A 5 1.84 25.68 -13.78
N THR A 6 2.11 24.78 -14.72
CA THR A 6 1.49 23.46 -14.76
C THR A 6 2.47 22.38 -14.32
N PHE A 7 1.96 21.23 -13.94
CA PHE A 7 2.70 20.01 -13.67
C PHE A 7 1.96 18.81 -14.27
N ARG A 8 2.66 17.72 -14.55
CA ARG A 8 2.08 16.53 -15.18
C ARG A 8 1.45 15.59 -14.14
N ALA A 9 0.31 14.99 -14.49
CA ALA A 9 -0.34 13.95 -13.71
C ALA A 9 -0.95 12.86 -14.61
N ALA A 10 -0.96 11.62 -14.14
CA ALA A 10 -1.61 10.49 -14.80
C ALA A 10 -3.05 10.32 -14.30
N VAL A 11 -3.98 10.21 -15.24
CA VAL A 11 -5.41 10.08 -15.00
C VAL A 11 -6.02 9.03 -15.93
N VAL A 12 -7.28 8.68 -15.68
CA VAL A 12 -8.12 7.88 -16.60
C VAL A 12 -9.45 8.60 -16.79
N ARG A 13 -9.85 8.87 -18.04
CA ARG A 13 -11.18 9.43 -18.36
C ARG A 13 -12.23 8.35 -18.49
N THR A 14 -11.92 7.36 -19.32
CA THR A 14 -12.76 6.18 -19.56
C THR A 14 -11.93 4.94 -19.31
N PRO A 15 -12.17 4.21 -18.21
CA PRO A 15 -11.35 3.05 -17.87
C PRO A 15 -11.54 1.92 -18.88
N ALA A 16 -10.43 1.48 -19.48
CA ALA A 16 -10.41 0.39 -20.46
C ALA A 16 -9.15 -0.49 -20.37
N GLY A 17 -8.46 -0.45 -19.22
CA GLY A 17 -7.16 -1.08 -19.03
C GLY A 17 -5.98 -0.11 -19.22
N PRO A 18 -4.73 -0.60 -19.16
CA PRO A 18 -3.55 0.25 -19.03
C PRO A 18 -3.36 1.32 -20.12
N ASP A 19 -3.87 1.10 -21.32
CA ASP A 19 -3.75 2.06 -22.42
C ASP A 19 -4.77 3.23 -22.32
N SER A 20 -5.67 3.20 -21.32
CA SER A 20 -6.54 4.34 -20.96
C SER A 20 -5.89 5.36 -20.02
N ILE A 21 -4.65 5.13 -19.61
CA ILE A 21 -3.90 6.07 -18.78
C ILE A 21 -3.43 7.24 -19.65
N GLU A 22 -3.86 8.44 -19.29
CA GLU A 22 -3.53 9.70 -19.96
C GLU A 22 -2.64 10.56 -19.05
N ILE A 23 -1.61 11.19 -19.61
CA ILE A 23 -0.85 12.24 -18.91
C ILE A 23 -1.44 13.60 -19.30
N ILE A 24 -1.80 14.39 -18.31
CA ILE A 24 -2.38 15.73 -18.49
C ILE A 24 -1.55 16.79 -17.75
N ASP A 25 -1.65 18.03 -18.21
CA ASP A 25 -1.15 19.21 -17.50
C ASP A 25 -2.19 19.70 -16.48
N VAL A 26 -1.77 19.85 -15.23
CA VAL A 26 -2.57 20.30 -14.10
C VAL A 26 -2.03 21.64 -13.58
N PRO A 27 -2.88 22.64 -13.32
CA PRO A 27 -2.42 23.91 -12.76
C PRO A 27 -1.88 23.71 -11.34
N VAL A 28 -0.76 24.37 -11.03
CA VAL A 28 -0.23 24.41 -9.66
C VAL A 28 -1.20 25.17 -8.74
N VAL A 29 -1.56 24.54 -7.63
CA VAL A 29 -2.41 25.12 -6.58
C VAL A 29 -1.60 25.29 -5.29
N GLU A 30 -1.80 26.40 -4.59
CA GLU A 30 -1.18 26.63 -3.26
C GLU A 30 -1.92 25.86 -2.18
N PRO A 31 -1.21 25.26 -1.20
CA PRO A 31 -1.83 24.48 -0.14
C PRO A 31 -2.69 25.37 0.78
N GLY A 32 -3.88 24.87 1.14
CA GLY A 32 -4.76 25.48 2.12
C GLY A 32 -4.32 25.24 3.57
N PRO A 33 -5.07 25.75 4.57
CA PRO A 33 -4.75 25.53 5.98
C PRO A 33 -4.62 24.04 6.32
N GLY A 34 -3.54 23.66 7.01
CA GLY A 34 -3.27 22.27 7.37
C GLY A 34 -2.72 21.39 6.23
N GLU A 35 -2.55 21.92 5.03
CA GLU A 35 -2.08 21.17 3.86
C GLU A 35 -0.64 21.52 3.50
N VAL A 36 -0.01 20.63 2.73
CA VAL A 36 1.28 20.86 2.10
C VAL A 36 1.23 20.48 0.64
N ARG A 37 2.01 21.19 -0.18
CA ARG A 37 2.31 20.78 -1.55
C ARG A 37 3.63 20.02 -1.55
N VAL A 38 3.62 18.79 -2.05
CA VAL A 38 4.80 17.92 -2.15
C VAL A 38 5.15 17.74 -3.61
N GLY A 39 6.43 17.88 -3.94
CA GLY A 39 7.01 17.43 -5.21
C GLY A 39 7.31 15.95 -5.11
N VAL A 40 6.57 15.13 -5.84
CA VAL A 40 6.69 13.68 -5.78
C VAL A 40 7.98 13.26 -6.45
N ALA A 41 8.76 12.43 -5.77
CA ALA A 41 9.94 11.80 -6.34
C ALA A 41 9.66 10.36 -6.76
N ALA A 42 8.73 9.68 -6.09
CA ALA A 42 8.41 8.30 -6.35
C ALA A 42 6.98 7.95 -5.94
N ALA A 43 6.30 7.14 -6.74
CA ALA A 43 4.97 6.59 -6.47
C ALA A 43 4.86 5.12 -6.94
N PRO A 44 4.70 4.13 -6.05
CA PRO A 44 4.60 2.73 -6.45
C PRO A 44 3.22 2.35 -6.97
N VAL A 45 3.20 1.38 -7.88
CA VAL A 45 1.97 0.79 -8.41
C VAL A 45 1.39 -0.24 -7.44
N ASN A 46 0.11 -0.09 -7.11
CA ASN A 46 -0.67 -1.00 -6.27
C ASN A 46 -1.65 -1.85 -7.07
N PRO A 47 -2.07 -3.04 -6.55
CA PRO A 47 -3.19 -3.78 -7.14
C PRO A 47 -4.48 -2.95 -7.22
N THR A 48 -4.63 -2.00 -6.29
CA THR A 48 -5.72 -1.03 -6.26
C THR A 48 -5.71 -0.12 -7.49
N ASP A 49 -4.55 0.33 -7.96
CA ASP A 49 -4.45 1.18 -9.15
C ASP A 49 -4.88 0.44 -10.41
N LEU A 50 -4.60 -0.88 -10.50
CA LEU A 50 -5.08 -1.73 -11.59
C LEU A 50 -6.61 -1.79 -11.63
N GLY A 51 -7.27 -1.83 -10.47
CA GLY A 51 -8.73 -1.85 -10.38
C GLY A 51 -9.39 -0.52 -10.82
N VAL A 52 -8.71 0.61 -10.63
CA VAL A 52 -9.18 1.91 -11.13
C VAL A 52 -9.11 1.90 -12.66
N VAL A 53 -7.93 1.56 -13.19
CA VAL A 53 -7.63 1.55 -14.63
C VAL A 53 -8.46 0.53 -15.41
N SER A 54 -8.80 -0.61 -14.80
CA SER A 54 -9.64 -1.63 -15.45
C SER A 54 -11.14 -1.33 -15.41
N GLY A 55 -11.56 -0.30 -14.65
CA GLY A 55 -12.97 0.06 -14.47
C GLY A 55 -13.67 -0.72 -13.35
N PHE A 56 -12.97 -1.63 -12.66
CA PHE A 56 -13.56 -2.45 -11.60
C PHE A 56 -14.21 -1.59 -10.49
N PHE A 57 -13.56 -0.51 -10.05
CA PHE A 57 -14.13 0.38 -9.03
C PHE A 57 -15.23 1.31 -9.56
N HIS A 58 -15.27 1.57 -10.87
CA HIS A 58 -16.37 2.30 -11.51
C HIS A 58 -17.62 1.42 -11.56
N ASP A 59 -17.49 0.15 -11.95
CA ASP A 59 -18.59 -0.81 -11.99
C ASP A 59 -19.20 -1.08 -10.60
N LEU A 60 -18.41 -0.91 -9.55
CA LEU A 60 -18.87 -0.98 -8.15
C LEU A 60 -19.53 0.31 -7.64
N GLY A 61 -19.57 1.38 -8.44
CA GLY A 61 -20.10 2.69 -8.02
C GLY A 61 -19.26 3.36 -6.93
N MET A 62 -17.96 3.10 -6.89
CA MET A 62 -17.03 3.72 -5.94
C MET A 62 -16.29 4.94 -6.52
N ILE A 63 -16.52 5.25 -7.79
CA ILE A 63 -15.94 6.37 -8.52
C ILE A 63 -17.06 7.00 -9.34
N ASP A 64 -17.35 8.27 -9.05
CA ASP A 64 -18.39 9.08 -9.68
C ASP A 64 -17.81 10.32 -10.38
N GLN A 65 -16.46 10.42 -10.48
CA GLN A 65 -15.78 11.53 -11.15
C GLN A 65 -16.32 11.76 -12.59
N PRO A 66 -16.75 12.98 -12.93
CA PRO A 66 -17.41 13.25 -14.21
C PRO A 66 -16.44 13.40 -15.38
N GLU A 67 -15.19 13.76 -15.14
CA GLU A 67 -14.22 14.08 -16.21
C GLU A 67 -13.06 13.09 -16.30
N HIS A 68 -12.46 12.76 -15.16
CA HIS A 68 -11.30 11.88 -15.05
C HIS A 68 -11.09 11.44 -13.60
N THR A 69 -10.37 10.34 -13.41
CA THR A 69 -9.94 9.86 -12.10
C THR A 69 -8.42 9.83 -12.01
N GLY A 70 -7.88 10.37 -10.92
CA GLY A 70 -6.46 10.38 -10.63
C GLY A 70 -5.92 9.04 -10.12
N LEU A 71 -4.71 8.69 -10.55
CA LEU A 71 -4.08 7.40 -10.25
C LEU A 71 -3.02 7.48 -9.15
N GLY A 72 -2.75 6.35 -8.48
CA GLY A 72 -1.68 6.21 -7.50
C GLY A 72 -2.10 6.58 -6.09
N TRP A 73 -1.68 5.77 -5.12
CA TRP A 73 -2.02 5.91 -3.70
C TRP A 73 -0.83 6.35 -2.85
N ASP A 74 0.31 5.72 -3.05
CA ASP A 74 1.52 5.94 -2.26
C ASP A 74 2.41 7.00 -2.90
N PHE A 75 3.13 7.76 -2.09
CA PHE A 75 4.21 8.61 -2.58
C PHE A 75 5.32 8.82 -1.55
N ALA A 76 6.50 9.19 -2.05
CA ALA A 76 7.48 9.94 -1.29
C ALA A 76 8.04 11.08 -2.14
N GLY A 77 8.42 12.17 -1.50
CA GLY A 77 8.80 13.41 -2.17
C GLY A 77 9.37 14.44 -1.22
N THR A 78 9.39 15.69 -1.67
CA THR A 78 9.91 16.83 -0.92
C THR A 78 8.87 17.92 -0.78
N VAL A 79 8.72 18.50 0.42
CA VAL A 79 7.80 19.62 0.67
C VAL A 79 8.23 20.83 -0.16
N LEU A 80 7.34 21.32 -1.02
CA LEU A 80 7.55 22.49 -1.87
C LEU A 80 6.92 23.76 -1.28
N ALA A 81 5.77 23.61 -0.62
CA ALA A 81 5.06 24.71 0.05
C ALA A 81 4.19 24.17 1.19
N THR A 82 3.89 25.03 2.16
CA THR A 82 3.05 24.71 3.32
C THR A 82 1.96 25.75 3.48
N GLY A 83 0.75 25.29 3.78
CA GLY A 83 -0.35 26.19 4.09
C GLY A 83 -0.33 26.65 5.56
N PRO A 84 -1.25 27.54 5.94
CA PRO A 84 -1.36 28.04 7.32
C PRO A 84 -1.51 26.92 8.35
N GLY A 85 -0.82 27.04 9.49
CA GLY A 85 -0.93 26.10 10.61
C GLY A 85 -0.10 24.82 10.47
N VAL A 86 0.70 24.69 9.41
CA VAL A 86 1.63 23.58 9.24
C VAL A 86 3.04 23.98 9.68
N ASP A 87 3.60 23.25 10.64
CA ASP A 87 4.98 23.41 11.11
C ASP A 87 5.88 22.32 10.50
N LEU A 88 6.06 22.40 9.17
CA LEU A 88 6.91 21.49 8.41
C LEU A 88 7.75 22.32 7.43
N ALA A 89 9.07 22.17 7.45
CA ALA A 89 9.94 22.99 6.63
C ALA A 89 9.85 22.61 5.15
N VAL A 90 9.84 23.62 4.26
CA VAL A 90 10.10 23.42 2.82
C VAL A 90 11.47 22.75 2.66
N GLY A 91 11.58 21.79 1.74
CA GLY A 91 12.76 20.94 1.56
C GLY A 91 12.75 19.68 2.42
N THR A 92 11.78 19.51 3.33
CA THR A 92 11.67 18.27 4.11
C THR A 92 11.24 17.12 3.21
N ARG A 93 11.93 15.98 3.30
CA ARG A 93 11.53 14.74 2.63
C ARG A 93 10.42 14.07 3.41
N VAL A 94 9.35 13.71 2.71
CA VAL A 94 8.14 13.14 3.29
C VAL A 94 7.64 11.95 2.48
N ALA A 95 6.90 11.06 3.12
CA ALA A 95 6.12 10.02 2.47
C ALA A 95 4.69 10.01 3.03
N GLY A 96 3.75 9.54 2.23
CA GLY A 96 2.33 9.52 2.57
C GLY A 96 1.52 8.60 1.68
N VAL A 97 0.27 8.42 2.05
CA VAL A 97 -0.73 7.70 1.27
C VAL A 97 -1.96 8.57 1.07
N VAL A 98 -2.46 8.64 -0.15
CA VAL A 98 -3.75 9.26 -0.50
C VAL A 98 -4.77 8.15 -0.64
N LEU A 99 -5.73 8.10 0.28
CA LEU A 99 -6.79 7.09 0.29
C LEU A 99 -7.99 7.51 -0.55
N GLY A 100 -8.83 6.53 -0.90
CA GLY A 100 -10.02 6.74 -1.73
C GLY A 100 -9.74 6.65 -3.23
N PHE A 101 -10.79 6.37 -4.00
CA PHE A 101 -10.70 6.21 -5.46
C PHE A 101 -11.19 7.45 -6.19
N ASP A 102 -12.24 8.09 -5.65
CA ASP A 102 -13.00 9.13 -6.30
C ASP A 102 -12.34 10.50 -6.14
N ARG A 103 -11.30 10.77 -6.93
CA ARG A 103 -10.50 12.00 -6.87
C ARG A 103 -10.01 12.42 -8.25
N ASP A 104 -9.86 13.73 -8.44
CA ASP A 104 -9.32 14.30 -9.69
C ASP A 104 -7.86 13.86 -9.92
N PHE A 105 -7.03 13.92 -8.87
CA PHE A 105 -5.59 13.63 -8.97
C PHE A 105 -5.13 12.70 -7.85
N GLY A 106 -4.22 11.78 -8.16
CA GLY A 106 -3.57 10.88 -7.21
C GLY A 106 -2.06 11.11 -7.16
N THR A 107 -1.31 10.10 -6.73
CA THR A 107 0.14 10.23 -6.52
C THR A 107 1.00 10.02 -7.76
N TYR A 108 0.41 9.58 -8.88
CA TYR A 108 1.09 9.55 -10.16
C TYR A 108 1.11 10.95 -10.78
N ALA A 109 1.77 11.87 -10.09
CA ALA A 109 1.80 13.28 -10.43
C ALA A 109 3.12 13.89 -9.98
N GLU A 110 3.63 14.87 -10.71
CA GLU A 110 4.86 15.58 -10.34
C GLU A 110 4.72 16.32 -9.01
N GLN A 111 3.50 16.74 -8.66
CA GLN A 111 3.18 17.38 -7.39
C GLN A 111 1.77 17.00 -6.91
N LEU A 112 1.54 17.06 -5.60
CA LEU A 112 0.20 16.96 -5.02
C LEU A 112 0.04 17.81 -3.75
N VAL A 113 -1.20 18.20 -3.45
CA VAL A 113 -1.57 18.86 -2.18
C VAL A 113 -2.25 17.84 -1.28
N VAL A 114 -1.79 17.74 -0.03
CA VAL A 114 -2.24 16.72 0.94
C VAL A 114 -2.27 17.26 2.36
N PRO A 115 -3.10 16.69 3.26
CA PRO A 115 -3.06 17.03 4.68
C PRO A 115 -1.70 16.73 5.30
N ALA A 116 -1.15 17.68 6.07
CA ALA A 116 0.12 17.48 6.76
C ALA A 116 0.07 16.33 7.78
N THR A 117 -1.12 16.03 8.33
CA THR A 117 -1.35 14.94 9.30
C THR A 117 -1.19 13.54 8.73
N ASP A 118 -1.27 13.41 7.40
CA ASP A 118 -1.19 12.13 6.70
C ASP A 118 0.25 11.80 6.29
N LEU A 119 1.19 12.70 6.59
CA LEU A 119 2.59 12.59 6.20
C LEU A 119 3.48 12.16 7.35
N ALA A 120 4.59 11.55 6.95
CA ALA A 120 5.71 11.29 7.83
C ALA A 120 7.01 11.76 7.19
N VAL A 121 7.94 12.23 8.02
CA VAL A 121 9.29 12.58 7.59
C VAL A 121 10.06 11.32 7.22
N VAL A 122 10.73 11.34 6.06
CA VAL A 122 11.59 10.25 5.60
C VAL A 122 12.98 10.39 6.24
N PRO A 123 13.48 9.35 6.95
CA PRO A 123 14.81 9.36 7.55
C PRO A 123 15.94 9.52 6.52
N ASP A 124 17.06 10.17 6.91
CA ASP A 124 18.23 10.41 6.04
C ASP A 124 18.81 9.19 5.35
N GLY A 125 18.77 8.03 6.01
CA GLY A 125 19.27 6.76 5.46
C GLY A 125 18.32 6.03 4.51
N LEU A 126 17.13 6.56 4.23
CA LEU A 126 16.13 5.93 3.36
C LEU A 126 15.90 6.79 2.11
N ASP A 127 16.22 6.25 0.94
CA ASP A 127 15.97 6.94 -0.33
C ASP A 127 14.45 7.03 -0.62
N LEU A 128 14.05 8.03 -1.41
CA LEU A 128 12.63 8.32 -1.66
C LEU A 128 11.94 7.22 -2.47
N VAL A 129 12.65 6.53 -3.38
CA VAL A 129 12.07 5.42 -4.16
C VAL A 129 11.67 4.28 -3.22
N THR A 130 12.56 3.89 -2.32
CA THR A 130 12.29 2.89 -1.29
C THR A 130 11.25 3.37 -0.30
N ALA A 131 11.34 4.61 0.19
CA ALA A 131 10.40 5.20 1.14
C ALA A 131 8.97 5.20 0.60
N ALA A 132 8.79 5.47 -0.70
CA ALA A 132 7.48 5.48 -1.33
C ALA A 132 6.79 4.10 -1.32
N THR A 133 7.52 2.99 -1.12
CA THR A 133 6.93 1.64 -1.05
C THR A 133 6.32 1.29 0.32
N VAL A 134 6.56 2.11 1.33
CA VAL A 134 6.17 1.88 2.73
C VAL A 134 4.73 2.29 3.06
N PRO A 135 4.15 3.41 2.61
CA PRO A 135 2.96 3.99 3.23
C PRO A 135 1.76 3.05 3.34
N LEU A 136 1.16 2.65 2.22
CA LEU A 136 -0.01 1.78 2.18
C LEU A 136 0.31 0.39 2.72
N SER A 137 1.42 -0.20 2.29
CA SER A 137 1.75 -1.59 2.64
C SER A 137 2.13 -1.75 4.11
N GLY A 138 2.93 -0.82 4.65
CA GLY A 138 3.35 -0.76 6.03
C GLY A 138 2.19 -0.43 6.96
N LEU A 139 1.37 0.58 6.63
CA LEU A 139 0.17 0.89 7.42
C LEU A 139 -0.81 -0.28 7.42
N SER A 140 -0.98 -0.96 6.29
CA SER A 140 -1.80 -2.17 6.20
C SER A 140 -1.28 -3.27 7.12
N ALA A 141 0.03 -3.55 7.08
CA ALA A 141 0.63 -4.56 7.95
C ALA A 141 0.44 -4.21 9.43
N ALA A 142 0.73 -2.97 9.82
CA ALA A 142 0.57 -2.52 11.20
C ALA A 142 -0.88 -2.64 11.70
N GLN A 143 -1.85 -2.23 10.88
CA GLN A 143 -3.27 -2.26 11.24
C GLN A 143 -3.83 -3.69 11.25
N ILE A 144 -3.36 -4.58 10.37
CA ILE A 144 -3.66 -6.02 10.44
C ILE A 144 -3.19 -6.60 11.78
N LEU A 145 -1.97 -6.26 12.19
CA LEU A 145 -1.44 -6.74 13.46
C LEU A 145 -2.23 -6.17 14.65
N ASP A 146 -2.82 -4.99 14.54
CA ASP A 146 -3.69 -4.42 15.59
C ASP A 146 -5.03 -5.19 15.67
N MET A 147 -5.56 -5.64 14.53
CA MET A 147 -6.75 -6.51 14.46
C MET A 147 -6.48 -7.92 15.01
N LEU A 148 -5.26 -8.42 14.86
CA LEU A 148 -4.83 -9.70 15.44
C LEU A 148 -4.63 -9.61 16.95
N GLY A 149 -4.09 -8.48 17.44
CA GLY A 149 -3.64 -8.36 18.83
C GLY A 149 -2.37 -9.18 19.12
N ASP A 150 -2.06 -9.32 20.40
CA ASP A 150 -0.97 -10.17 20.86
C ASP A 150 -1.37 -11.65 20.79
N ALA A 151 -0.39 -12.52 20.53
CA ALA A 151 -0.61 -13.96 20.47
C ALA A 151 -1.16 -14.50 21.81
N PRO A 152 -2.26 -15.26 21.80
CA PRO A 152 -2.72 -16.00 22.97
C PRO A 152 -1.66 -16.93 23.55
N ALA A 153 -1.65 -17.11 24.88
CA ALA A 153 -0.68 -17.97 25.57
C ALA A 153 -0.79 -19.45 25.17
N ASP A 154 -1.96 -19.88 24.69
CA ASP A 154 -2.29 -21.25 24.29
C ASP A 154 -2.43 -21.41 22.76
N GLY A 155 -2.07 -20.40 21.97
CA GLY A 155 -2.13 -20.46 20.51
C GLY A 155 -1.42 -19.28 19.85
N ASP A 156 -0.26 -19.53 19.25
CA ASP A 156 0.60 -18.50 18.65
C ASP A 156 0.85 -18.71 17.14
N ARG A 157 0.19 -19.69 16.51
CA ARG A 157 0.48 -20.04 15.12
C ARG A 157 -0.24 -19.12 14.15
N LEU A 158 0.51 -18.24 13.50
CA LEU A 158 0.02 -17.34 12.46
C LEU A 158 0.42 -17.84 11.06
N LEU A 159 -0.56 -18.07 10.21
CA LEU A 159 -0.34 -18.23 8.77
C LEU A 159 -0.45 -16.88 8.05
N VAL A 160 0.54 -16.54 7.24
CA VAL A 160 0.48 -15.38 6.33
C VAL A 160 0.44 -15.87 4.89
N ILE A 161 -0.73 -15.81 4.27
CA ILE A 161 -0.94 -16.12 2.85
C ILE A 161 -0.51 -14.91 2.03
N GLY A 162 0.38 -15.12 1.06
CA GLY A 162 0.99 -14.04 0.30
C GLY A 162 2.17 -13.39 1.02
N ALA A 163 2.90 -14.16 1.85
CA ALA A 163 4.02 -13.67 2.66
C ALA A 163 5.17 -13.02 1.87
N ALA A 164 5.28 -13.31 0.57
CA ALA A 164 6.29 -12.69 -0.30
C ALA A 164 5.87 -11.31 -0.86
N GLY A 165 4.60 -10.92 -0.71
CA GLY A 165 4.05 -9.64 -1.15
C GLY A 165 4.28 -8.52 -0.13
N ALA A 166 4.02 -7.26 -0.52
CA ALA A 166 4.37 -6.10 0.29
C ALA A 166 3.70 -6.08 1.69
N ILE A 167 2.38 -6.32 1.76
CA ILE A 167 1.66 -6.39 3.04
C ILE A 167 2.07 -7.63 3.83
N GLY A 168 2.08 -8.80 3.19
CA GLY A 168 2.39 -10.07 3.84
C GLY A 168 3.82 -10.12 4.41
N ALA A 169 4.79 -9.54 3.71
CA ALA A 169 6.16 -9.46 4.19
C ALA A 169 6.28 -8.56 5.42
N GLY A 170 5.55 -7.43 5.44
CA GLY A 170 5.47 -6.56 6.62
C GLY A 170 4.82 -7.26 7.82
N VAL A 171 3.72 -7.97 7.61
CA VAL A 171 3.07 -8.77 8.67
C VAL A 171 4.02 -9.83 9.18
N ALA A 172 4.67 -10.59 8.28
CA ALA A 172 5.58 -11.66 8.68
C ALA A 172 6.79 -11.17 9.47
N ALA A 173 7.34 -10.01 9.12
CA ALA A 173 8.49 -9.41 9.81
C ALA A 173 8.13 -8.80 11.18
N LEU A 174 6.91 -8.27 11.33
CA LEU A 174 6.51 -7.52 12.53
C LEU A 174 5.63 -8.31 13.51
N ALA A 175 4.94 -9.36 13.07
CA ALA A 175 4.11 -10.19 13.96
C ALA A 175 4.88 -10.86 15.13
N PRO A 176 6.16 -11.27 14.98
CA PRO A 176 6.92 -11.83 16.09
C PRO A 176 7.07 -10.89 17.29
N ASP A 177 7.07 -9.56 17.07
CA ASP A 177 7.11 -8.56 18.15
C ASP A 177 5.84 -8.62 19.04
N ARG A 178 4.78 -9.29 18.56
CA ARG A 178 3.51 -9.54 19.26
C ARG A 178 3.35 -11.00 19.71
N GLY A 179 4.43 -11.77 19.70
CA GLY A 179 4.46 -13.16 20.17
C GLY A 179 3.96 -14.19 19.16
N TRP A 180 3.64 -13.80 17.92
CA TRP A 180 3.18 -14.75 16.90
C TRP A 180 4.33 -15.55 16.31
N ARG A 181 4.15 -16.88 16.23
CA ARG A 181 4.99 -17.78 15.44
C ARG A 181 4.47 -17.83 13.99
N VAL A 182 5.20 -17.15 13.11
CA VAL A 182 4.78 -16.94 11.72
C VAL A 182 5.20 -18.10 10.83
N THR A 183 4.25 -18.60 10.03
CA THR A 183 4.52 -19.39 8.82
C THR A 183 4.00 -18.63 7.60
N GLY A 184 4.88 -18.36 6.64
CA GLY A 184 4.53 -17.73 5.38
C GLY A 184 4.17 -18.76 4.31
N LEU A 185 3.01 -18.58 3.69
CA LEU A 185 2.63 -19.28 2.47
C LEU A 185 2.93 -18.41 1.25
N ALA A 186 3.81 -18.90 0.38
CA ALA A 186 4.18 -18.26 -0.88
C ALA A 186 4.62 -19.31 -1.92
N LYS A 187 5.02 -18.83 -3.10
CA LYS A 187 5.55 -19.71 -4.17
C LYS A 187 6.91 -20.27 -3.74
N ALA A 188 7.25 -21.48 -4.20
CA ALA A 188 8.54 -22.12 -3.91
C ALA A 188 9.75 -21.21 -4.20
N ALA A 189 9.65 -20.42 -5.27
CA ALA A 189 10.69 -19.50 -5.67
C ALA A 189 10.94 -18.34 -4.68
N ASP A 190 10.07 -18.13 -3.69
CA ASP A 190 10.19 -17.08 -2.68
C ASP A 190 10.58 -17.62 -1.29
N GLU A 191 10.92 -18.92 -1.17
CA GLU A 191 11.29 -19.55 0.10
C GLU A 191 12.40 -18.80 0.84
N GLN A 192 13.51 -18.52 0.15
CA GLN A 192 14.65 -17.84 0.77
C GLN A 192 14.26 -16.45 1.28
N PHE A 193 13.41 -15.73 0.55
CA PHE A 193 12.94 -14.41 0.96
C PHE A 193 12.08 -14.52 2.22
N VAL A 194 11.07 -15.41 2.23
CA VAL A 194 10.16 -15.58 3.37
C VAL A 194 10.91 -16.03 4.64
N ARG A 195 11.84 -17.00 4.51
CA ARG A 195 12.68 -17.42 5.63
C ARG A 195 13.59 -16.30 6.13
N GLY A 196 14.07 -15.45 5.22
CA GLY A 196 14.85 -14.26 5.56
C GLY A 196 14.09 -13.23 6.41
N LEU A 197 12.75 -13.29 6.43
CA LEU A 197 11.91 -12.46 7.31
C LEU A 197 11.81 -13.03 8.75
N GLY A 198 12.41 -14.18 9.02
CA GLY A 198 12.28 -14.90 10.29
C GLY A 198 11.03 -15.79 10.39
N ALA A 199 10.33 -16.02 9.28
CA ALA A 199 9.15 -16.89 9.23
C ALA A 199 9.49 -18.32 8.80
N ASP A 200 8.73 -19.29 9.30
CA ASP A 200 8.62 -20.62 8.69
C ASP A 200 8.01 -20.50 7.27
N PHE A 201 8.22 -21.50 6.40
CA PHE A 201 7.79 -21.44 4.99
C PHE A 201 7.04 -22.69 4.56
N VAL A 202 5.95 -22.50 3.82
CA VAL A 202 5.18 -23.57 3.18
C VAL A 202 4.69 -23.15 1.78
N THR A 203 4.49 -24.12 0.89
CA THR A 203 3.88 -23.91 -0.44
C THR A 203 2.43 -24.40 -0.52
N ALA A 204 1.95 -25.08 0.52
CA ALA A 204 0.60 -25.60 0.62
C ALA A 204 0.06 -25.30 2.02
N VAL A 205 -1.26 -25.15 2.11
CA VAL A 205 -1.94 -24.83 3.36
C VAL A 205 -2.60 -26.07 3.95
N GLU A 206 -2.36 -26.30 5.24
CA GLU A 206 -3.10 -27.25 6.06
C GLU A 206 -4.04 -26.48 7.01
N PRO A 207 -5.16 -27.07 7.46
CA PRO A 207 -6.04 -26.44 8.44
C PRO A 207 -5.44 -26.44 9.85
N GLY A 208 -5.99 -25.61 10.73
CA GLY A 208 -5.68 -25.61 12.17
C GLY A 208 -4.80 -24.46 12.65
N TRP A 209 -4.80 -23.32 11.96
CA TRP A 209 -4.05 -22.12 12.36
C TRP A 209 -4.84 -21.28 13.35
N ASP A 210 -4.18 -20.79 14.40
CA ASP A 210 -4.77 -19.90 15.41
C ASP A 210 -5.23 -18.59 14.79
N ALA A 211 -4.39 -18.05 13.91
CA ALA A 211 -4.72 -16.88 13.09
C ALA A 211 -4.27 -17.08 11.64
N VAL A 212 -5.02 -16.48 10.73
CA VAL A 212 -4.69 -16.44 9.30
C VAL A 212 -4.82 -15.01 8.81
N VAL A 213 -3.75 -14.49 8.22
CA VAL A 213 -3.77 -13.26 7.42
C VAL A 213 -3.73 -13.65 5.95
N ASP A 214 -4.73 -13.24 5.20
CA ASP A 214 -4.72 -13.37 3.74
C ASP A 214 -4.47 -12.01 3.09
N ALA A 215 -3.21 -11.79 2.73
CA ALA A 215 -2.74 -10.58 2.07
C ALA A 215 -2.82 -10.66 0.54
N THR A 216 -3.50 -11.68 -0.01
CA THR A 216 -3.66 -11.84 -1.46
C THR A 216 -4.92 -11.14 -1.96
N PRO A 217 -4.93 -10.62 -3.20
CA PRO A 217 -6.13 -10.07 -3.78
C PRO A 217 -7.25 -11.11 -3.96
N GLN A 218 -6.93 -12.40 -4.12
CA GLN A 218 -7.92 -13.41 -4.49
C GLN A 218 -8.66 -14.02 -3.28
N GLN A 219 -8.06 -13.99 -2.09
CA GLN A 219 -8.59 -14.59 -0.86
C GLN A 219 -9.18 -16.01 -1.03
N THR A 220 -8.54 -16.84 -1.86
CA THR A 220 -9.13 -18.06 -2.43
C THR A 220 -9.42 -19.15 -1.39
N TRP A 221 -8.71 -19.16 -0.26
CA TRP A 221 -8.86 -20.18 0.77
C TRP A 221 -10.01 -19.89 1.75
N GLY A 222 -10.48 -18.64 1.80
CA GLY A 222 -11.45 -18.20 2.79
C GLY A 222 -11.03 -18.59 4.21
N LEU A 223 -11.96 -19.16 4.97
CA LEU A 223 -11.73 -19.53 6.37
C LEU A 223 -11.17 -20.94 6.56
N LYS A 224 -11.03 -21.76 5.50
CA LYS A 224 -10.64 -23.18 5.61
C LYS A 224 -9.36 -23.43 6.43
N PRO A 225 -8.31 -22.59 6.36
CA PRO A 225 -7.10 -22.84 7.13
C PRO A 225 -7.25 -22.55 8.63
N VAL A 226 -8.20 -21.70 9.01
CA VAL A 226 -8.36 -21.24 10.39
C VAL A 226 -8.94 -22.36 11.25
N ARG A 227 -8.43 -22.55 12.46
CA ARG A 227 -9.06 -23.46 13.43
C ARG A 227 -10.41 -22.91 13.92
N ASP A 228 -11.20 -23.75 14.56
CA ASP A 228 -12.42 -23.31 15.23
C ASP A 228 -12.08 -22.31 16.34
N GLY A 229 -12.85 -21.22 16.42
CA GLY A 229 -12.60 -20.12 17.35
C GLY A 229 -11.35 -19.27 17.04
N GLY A 230 -10.70 -19.48 15.89
CA GLY A 230 -9.52 -18.71 15.49
C GLY A 230 -9.85 -17.33 14.91
N VAL A 231 -8.83 -16.65 14.38
CA VAL A 231 -8.96 -15.31 13.78
C VAL A 231 -8.57 -15.33 12.31
N PHE A 232 -9.35 -14.62 11.49
CA PHE A 232 -9.04 -14.35 10.11
C PHE A 232 -8.96 -12.84 9.87
N VAL A 233 -7.93 -12.39 9.16
CA VAL A 233 -7.84 -11.01 8.67
C VAL A 233 -7.62 -11.02 7.16
N GLY A 234 -8.59 -10.44 6.43
CA GLY A 234 -8.52 -10.27 4.99
C GLY A 234 -8.19 -8.85 4.55
N VAL A 235 -7.80 -8.67 3.28
CA VAL A 235 -7.54 -7.36 2.66
C VAL A 235 -8.53 -7.00 1.55
N ARG A 236 -9.60 -7.79 1.34
CA ARG A 236 -10.67 -7.51 0.37
C ARG A 236 -12.01 -7.23 1.05
N PRO A 237 -12.35 -5.95 1.29
CA PRO A 237 -13.65 -5.54 1.83
C PRO A 237 -14.86 -6.02 1.02
N ASN A 238 -14.69 -6.25 -0.28
CA ASN A 238 -15.75 -6.72 -1.17
C ASN A 238 -15.86 -8.27 -1.24
N ILE A 239 -15.00 -9.01 -0.53
CA ILE A 239 -14.99 -10.48 -0.47
C ILE A 239 -14.84 -10.91 0.99
N VAL A 240 -15.84 -10.58 1.82
CA VAL A 240 -15.85 -10.98 3.24
C VAL A 240 -16.36 -12.41 3.35
N PRO A 241 -15.56 -13.38 3.86
CA PRO A 241 -16.05 -14.73 4.08
C PRO A 241 -17.21 -14.76 5.09
N ALA A 242 -18.19 -15.62 4.85
CA ALA A 242 -19.26 -15.84 5.84
C ALA A 242 -18.67 -16.42 7.13
N VAL A 243 -19.07 -15.84 8.27
CA VAL A 243 -18.62 -16.30 9.59
C VAL A 243 -19.13 -17.70 9.85
N GLU A 244 -18.21 -18.61 10.21
CA GLU A 244 -18.49 -19.99 10.59
C GLU A 244 -17.51 -20.45 11.68
N ARG A 245 -17.79 -21.60 12.32
CA ARG A 245 -16.86 -22.29 13.25
C ARG A 245 -16.35 -21.42 14.42
N GLY A 246 -17.13 -20.40 14.81
CA GLY A 246 -16.75 -19.43 15.85
C GLY A 246 -15.58 -18.53 15.49
N ILE A 247 -15.19 -18.45 14.21
CA ILE A 247 -14.05 -17.67 13.74
C ILE A 247 -14.37 -16.18 13.78
N THR A 248 -13.45 -15.40 14.32
CA THR A 248 -13.51 -13.93 14.22
C THR A 248 -12.98 -13.51 12.85
N VAL A 249 -13.84 -12.87 12.05
CA VAL A 249 -13.50 -12.40 10.70
C VAL A 249 -13.35 -10.89 10.72
N ASN A 250 -12.14 -10.41 10.47
CA ASN A 250 -11.83 -9.01 10.27
C ASN A 250 -11.42 -8.77 8.82
N VAL A 251 -11.71 -7.57 8.31
CA VAL A 251 -11.27 -7.16 6.98
C VAL A 251 -10.68 -5.75 7.05
N LEU A 252 -9.48 -5.60 6.51
CA LEU A 252 -8.74 -4.36 6.55
C LEU A 252 -9.41 -3.30 5.66
N MET A 253 -9.77 -2.19 6.29
CA MET A 253 -9.94 -0.88 5.65
C MET A 253 -8.84 0.01 6.18
N VAL A 254 -7.81 0.22 5.36
CA VAL A 254 -6.64 0.99 5.77
C VAL A 254 -7.01 2.45 6.05
N ARG A 255 -6.37 3.04 7.06
CA ARG A 255 -6.48 4.46 7.40
C ARG A 255 -5.12 5.13 7.33
N SER A 256 -5.09 6.40 6.93
CA SER A 256 -3.89 7.24 7.03
C SER A 256 -3.54 7.47 8.50
N ASP A 257 -2.25 7.43 8.82
CA ASP A 257 -1.71 7.70 10.15
C ASP A 257 -0.24 8.13 10.02
N GLY A 258 0.00 9.44 9.94
CA GLY A 258 1.33 10.02 9.78
C GLY A 258 2.32 9.61 10.90
N PRO A 259 1.95 9.71 12.19
CA PRO A 259 2.80 9.24 13.27
C PRO A 259 3.19 7.77 13.16
N ARG A 260 2.23 6.88 12.86
CA ARG A 260 2.52 5.45 12.67
C ARG A 260 3.37 5.21 11.43
N LEU A 261 3.14 5.94 10.35
CA LEU A 261 3.97 5.90 9.15
C LEU A 261 5.42 6.30 9.45
N GLY A 262 5.66 7.31 10.28
CA GLY A 262 7.01 7.68 10.72
C GLY A 262 7.75 6.53 11.41
N GLN A 263 7.06 5.78 12.27
CA GLN A 263 7.63 4.59 12.91
C GLN A 263 7.98 3.50 11.87
N LEU A 264 7.10 3.29 10.88
CA LEU A 264 7.30 2.29 9.83
C LEU A 264 8.46 2.66 8.89
N LEU A 265 8.61 3.93 8.54
CA LEU A 265 9.75 4.43 7.77
C LEU A 265 11.07 4.24 8.53
N ALA A 266 11.07 4.46 9.86
CA ALA A 266 12.24 4.17 10.69
C ALA A 266 12.58 2.67 10.73
N LEU A 267 11.57 1.79 10.80
CA LEU A 267 11.77 0.35 10.71
C LEU A 267 12.30 -0.08 9.33
N ALA A 268 11.84 0.55 8.25
CA ALA A 268 12.35 0.32 6.91
C ALA A 268 13.82 0.76 6.77
N ALA A 269 14.16 1.95 7.27
CA ALA A 269 15.54 2.45 7.29
C ALA A 269 16.48 1.54 8.11
N ALA A 270 15.97 0.90 9.17
CA ALA A 270 16.70 -0.07 9.98
C ALA A 270 16.72 -1.49 9.39
N GLY A 271 16.11 -1.72 8.22
CA GLY A 271 16.01 -3.04 7.58
C GLY A 271 15.08 -4.05 8.28
N ARG A 272 14.27 -3.59 9.25
CA ARG A 272 13.29 -4.43 9.98
C ARG A 272 11.94 -4.55 9.26
N LEU A 273 11.58 -3.56 8.45
CA LEU A 273 10.42 -3.62 7.56
C LEU A 273 10.93 -3.86 6.13
N PRO A 274 10.70 -5.05 5.53
CA PRO A 274 11.24 -5.36 4.20
C PRO A 274 10.61 -4.48 3.12
N THR A 275 11.44 -3.77 2.37
CA THR A 275 11.07 -3.02 1.18
C THR A 275 11.73 -3.64 -0.05
N ARG A 276 11.01 -3.73 -1.16
CA ARG A 276 11.52 -4.31 -2.41
C ARG A 276 11.02 -3.50 -3.60
N VAL A 277 11.94 -2.87 -4.31
CA VAL A 277 11.69 -2.24 -5.59
C VAL A 277 12.05 -3.26 -6.68
N HIS A 278 11.11 -3.52 -7.58
CA HIS A 278 11.33 -4.41 -8.72
C HIS A 278 11.95 -3.65 -9.89
N ALA A 279 11.36 -2.50 -10.23
CA ALA A 279 11.81 -1.62 -11.29
C ALA A 279 11.31 -0.20 -11.03
N VAL A 280 12.08 0.77 -11.52
CA VAL A 280 11.71 2.19 -11.51
C VAL A 280 11.50 2.61 -12.96
N LEU A 281 10.39 3.29 -13.23
CA LEU A 281 10.00 3.74 -14.56
C LEU A 281 9.60 5.22 -14.51
N PRO A 282 9.81 6.01 -15.58
CA PRO A 282 9.27 7.35 -15.64
C PRO A 282 7.74 7.32 -15.73
N LEU A 283 7.07 8.40 -15.31
CA LEU A 283 5.61 8.54 -15.37
C LEU A 283 4.99 8.26 -16.73
N ASP A 284 5.68 8.63 -17.81
CA ASP A 284 5.24 8.37 -19.20
C ASP A 284 5.12 6.86 -19.53
N ARG A 285 5.65 6.00 -18.67
CA ARG A 285 5.60 4.53 -18.77
C ARG A 285 4.65 3.91 -17.75
N ALA A 286 3.73 4.69 -17.16
CA ALA A 286 2.72 4.21 -16.21
C ALA A 286 1.91 3.02 -16.75
N ALA A 287 1.50 3.06 -18.03
CA ALA A 287 0.80 1.97 -18.70
C ALA A 287 1.63 0.67 -18.75
N ASP A 288 2.95 0.77 -18.98
CA ASP A 288 3.84 -0.39 -18.98
C ASP A 288 4.00 -0.98 -17.58
N ALA A 289 4.14 -0.13 -16.55
CA ALA A 289 4.19 -0.58 -15.16
C ALA A 289 2.90 -1.30 -14.75
N HIS A 290 1.74 -0.80 -15.17
CA HIS A 290 0.44 -1.45 -14.94
C HIS A 290 0.33 -2.81 -15.64
N ARG A 291 0.72 -2.90 -16.93
CA ARG A 291 0.73 -4.18 -17.67
C ARG A 291 1.63 -5.21 -17.00
N ALA A 292 2.87 -4.82 -16.70
CA ALA A 292 3.86 -5.70 -16.09
C ALA A 292 3.46 -6.12 -14.66
N MET A 293 2.76 -5.28 -13.91
CA MET A 293 2.18 -5.65 -12.62
C MET A 293 1.02 -6.64 -12.77
N ALA A 294 0.14 -6.45 -13.75
CA ALA A 294 -1.01 -7.32 -13.99
C ALA A 294 -0.61 -8.74 -14.44
N GLU A 295 0.49 -8.87 -15.20
CA GLU A 295 1.09 -10.16 -15.56
C GLU A 295 1.58 -10.94 -14.31
N GLY A 296 1.95 -10.22 -13.26
CA GLY A 296 2.44 -10.79 -12.00
C GLY A 296 3.84 -11.41 -12.12
N GLY A 297 4.26 -12.14 -11.09
CA GLY A 297 5.58 -12.78 -11.05
C GLY A 297 6.76 -11.85 -10.71
N ALA A 298 6.54 -10.53 -10.78
CA ALA A 298 7.49 -9.55 -10.27
C ALA A 298 7.69 -9.70 -8.75
N ARG A 299 8.94 -9.46 -8.34
CA ARG A 299 9.39 -9.51 -6.96
C ARG A 299 9.66 -8.09 -6.49
N GLY A 300 8.79 -7.56 -5.64
CA GLY A 300 8.82 -6.15 -5.23
C GLY A 300 7.83 -5.30 -6.03
N ARG A 301 7.99 -3.98 -5.94
CA ARG A 301 7.06 -2.97 -6.45
C ARG A 301 7.62 -2.31 -7.71
N TYR A 302 6.77 -2.12 -8.72
CA TYR A 302 7.05 -1.15 -9.77
C TYR A 302 6.86 0.25 -9.18
N VAL A 303 7.81 1.15 -9.41
CA VAL A 303 7.79 2.52 -8.91
C VAL A 303 7.85 3.48 -10.09
N LEU A 304 6.96 4.47 -10.08
CA LEU A 304 6.97 5.57 -11.03
C LEU A 304 7.78 6.75 -10.47
N GLU A 305 8.61 7.35 -11.30
CA GLU A 305 9.27 8.65 -11.08
C GLU A 305 8.52 9.71 -11.90
N PRO A 306 7.71 10.56 -11.26
CA PRO A 306 6.98 11.67 -11.88
C PRO A 306 7.84 12.76 -12.51
#